data_AF-A0A3N5ZH67-F1
#
_entry.id   AF-A0A3N5ZH67-F1
#
_cell.length_a   1.000
_cell.length_b   1.000
_cell.length_c   1.000
_cell.angle_alpha   90.00
_cell.angle_beta   90.00
_cell.angle_gamma   90.00
#
_symmetry.space_group_name_H-M   'P 1'
#
loop_
_entity.id
_entity.type
_entity.pdbx_description
1 polymer ?
#
loop_
_entity_poly.entity_id
_entity_poly.type
_entity_poly.pdbx_seq_one_letter_code
_entity_poly.pdbx_strand_id
1 'polypeptide(L)'
;MLFYTTDHLGRPVAEKKNLSRIFRLKEAVQRANPGICTDRSNIWTSYHKIPDNRKKSPHIQMAEALGEVLMNKKIHIYPDELIVGNFSSKRVGGSIFPELHGVPVLLDIFKFSKRKVNPLQVSGKETLHLLKIIPFWSFRFLALKSYRSPFQLIRLLIHQLKGHFYIINESGGISHIAPDYEKLITMGTEGIAAEATRFQKTTSKDTE
;
A
#
# COMPACT_ATOMS: atom_id res chain seq x y z
N MET A 1 -2.43 16.44 29.56
CA MET A 1 -2.17 17.64 30.38
C MET A 1 -3.18 18.69 29.95
N LEU A 2 -4.28 18.85 30.70
CA LEU A 2 -5.25 19.92 30.47
C LEU A 2 -4.70 21.16 31.15
N PHE A 3 -4.24 22.12 30.35
CA PHE A 3 -3.88 23.44 30.84
C PHE A 3 -5.17 24.24 30.94
N TYR A 4 -5.60 24.58 32.16
CA TYR A 4 -6.72 25.49 32.38
C TYR A 4 -6.17 26.91 32.54
N THR A 5 -6.71 27.86 31.77
CA THR A 5 -6.55 29.30 32.00
C THR A 5 -7.81 29.82 32.69
N THR A 6 -7.63 30.73 33.66
CA THR A 6 -8.72 31.33 34.44
C THR A 6 -8.93 32.78 34.02
N ASP A 7 -10.18 33.28 34.05
CA ASP A 7 -10.44 34.72 33.87
C ASP A 7 -9.96 35.54 35.08
N HIS A 8 -10.11 36.86 35.01
CA HIS A 8 -9.81 37.81 36.09
C HIS A 8 -10.66 37.59 37.36
N LEU A 9 -11.64 36.67 37.31
CA LEU A 9 -12.49 36.25 38.44
C LEU A 9 -12.21 34.80 38.86
N GLY A 10 -11.14 34.17 38.35
CA GLY A 10 -10.74 32.81 38.74
C GLY A 10 -11.64 31.70 38.18
N ARG A 11 -12.57 32.01 37.27
CA ARG A 11 -13.44 31.00 36.65
C ARG A 11 -12.68 30.27 35.55
N PRO A 12 -12.82 28.93 35.43
CA PRO A 12 -12.22 28.20 34.32
C PRO A 12 -12.83 28.69 33.01
N VAL A 13 -12.01 29.33 32.18
CA VAL A 13 -12.40 29.68 30.81
C VAL A 13 -11.94 28.55 29.92
N ALA A 14 -12.88 27.93 29.21
CA ALA A 14 -12.54 27.05 28.11
C ALA A 14 -11.95 27.92 26.98
N GLU A 15 -10.65 28.21 27.08
CA GLU A 15 -9.93 28.84 25.99
C GLU A 15 -9.92 27.83 24.84
N LYS A 16 -10.81 28.02 23.86
CA LYS A 16 -10.71 27.35 22.56
C LYS A 16 -9.45 27.89 21.89
N LYS A 17 -8.29 27.38 22.33
CA LYS A 17 -7.02 27.64 21.69
C LYS A 17 -7.20 27.19 20.25
N ASN A 18 -7.21 28.15 19.33
CA ASN A 18 -7.39 27.87 17.91
C ASN A 18 -6.16 27.06 17.48
N LEU A 19 -6.29 25.72 17.53
CA LEU A 19 -5.18 24.80 17.34
C LEU A 19 -4.55 25.10 15.99
N SER A 20 -3.22 25.19 15.91
CA SER A 20 -2.57 25.43 14.61
C SER A 20 -2.95 24.34 13.62
N ARG A 21 -2.94 24.66 12.31
CA ARG A 21 -3.21 23.71 11.22
C ARG A 21 -2.46 22.38 11.41
N ILE A 22 -1.17 22.46 11.78
CA ILE A 22 -0.31 21.30 12.03
C ILE A 22 -0.80 20.47 13.21
N PHE A 23 -1.25 21.11 14.29
CA PHE A 23 -1.77 20.39 15.44
C PHE A 23 -3.08 19.66 15.10
N ARG A 24 -3.98 20.31 14.35
CA ARG A 24 -5.23 19.68 13.87
C ARG A 24 -4.94 18.47 12.97
N LEU A 25 -3.98 18.59 12.05
CA LEU A 25 -3.53 17.46 11.21
C LEU A 25 -2.97 16.30 12.05
N LYS A 26 -2.06 16.59 12.99
CA LYS A 26 -1.48 15.59 13.88
C LYS A 26 -2.57 14.87 14.69
N GLU A 27 -3.48 15.63 15.29
CA GLU A 27 -4.58 15.08 16.08
C GLU A 27 -5.51 14.21 15.22
N ALA A 28 -5.82 14.63 14.00
CA ALA A 28 -6.63 13.87 13.06
C ALA A 28 -5.99 12.52 12.67
N VAL A 29 -4.66 12.48 12.50
CA VAL A 29 -3.91 11.24 12.24
C VAL A 29 -3.88 10.34 13.48
N GLN A 30 -3.58 10.90 14.65
CA GLN A 30 -3.47 10.13 15.91
C GLN A 30 -4.81 9.55 16.39
N ARG A 31 -5.92 10.22 16.09
CA ARG A 31 -7.28 9.73 16.40
C ARG A 31 -7.84 8.77 15.36
N ALA A 32 -7.23 8.68 14.17
CA ALA A 32 -7.72 7.80 13.14
C ALA A 32 -7.50 6.33 13.53
N ASN A 33 -8.55 5.51 13.37
CA ASN A 33 -8.43 4.08 13.55
C ASN A 33 -7.67 3.48 12.34
N PRO A 34 -6.50 2.83 12.55
CA PRO A 34 -5.78 2.18 11.47
C PRO A 34 -6.63 1.12 10.78
N GLY A 35 -6.51 0.96 9.46
CA GLY A 35 -7.28 -0.05 8.75
C GLY A 35 -6.65 -0.52 7.45
N ILE A 36 -7.34 -1.44 6.77
CA ILE A 36 -6.85 -2.07 5.54
C ILE A 36 -7.54 -1.49 4.31
N CYS A 37 -6.78 -0.82 3.47
CA CYS A 37 -7.22 -0.31 2.17
C CYS A 37 -7.27 -1.48 1.16
N THR A 38 -8.46 -1.75 0.62
CA THR A 38 -8.68 -2.85 -0.34
C THR A 38 -8.60 -2.42 -1.80
N ASP A 39 -8.60 -1.12 -2.08
CA ASP A 39 -8.63 -0.55 -3.44
C ASP A 39 -7.53 -1.16 -4.31
N ARG A 40 -6.28 -1.02 -3.87
CA ARG A 40 -5.10 -1.49 -4.61
C ARG A 40 -5.18 -2.99 -4.86
N SER A 41 -5.45 -3.81 -3.84
CA SER A 41 -5.51 -5.27 -4.01
C SER A 41 -6.61 -5.69 -4.98
N ASN A 42 -7.76 -5.00 -4.96
CA ASN A 42 -8.87 -5.30 -5.85
C ASN A 42 -8.55 -4.94 -7.30
N ILE A 43 -8.12 -3.70 -7.54
CA ILE A 43 -7.77 -3.20 -8.88
C ILE A 43 -6.63 -4.03 -9.48
N TRP A 44 -5.57 -4.27 -8.69
CA TRP A 44 -4.42 -5.08 -9.09
C TRP A 44 -4.81 -6.49 -9.49
N THR A 45 -5.72 -7.11 -8.71
CA THR A 45 -6.23 -8.45 -9.02
C THR A 45 -7.08 -8.45 -10.28
N SER A 46 -7.93 -7.45 -10.48
CA SER A 46 -8.76 -7.34 -11.68
C SER A 46 -7.91 -7.27 -12.95
N TYR A 47 -6.87 -6.45 -12.95
CA TYR A 47 -5.90 -6.38 -14.06
C TYR A 47 -5.28 -7.77 -14.35
N HIS A 48 -4.81 -8.47 -13.32
CA HIS A 48 -4.15 -9.77 -13.49
C HIS A 48 -5.12 -10.91 -13.80
N LYS A 49 -6.43 -10.76 -13.53
CA LYS A 49 -7.42 -11.79 -13.84
C LYS A 49 -7.64 -11.92 -15.35
N ILE A 50 -7.45 -10.84 -16.11
CA ILE A 50 -7.53 -10.83 -17.58
C ILE A 50 -6.39 -11.70 -18.15
N PRO A 51 -6.70 -12.77 -18.91
CA PRO A 51 -5.67 -13.70 -19.42
C PRO A 51 -4.59 -13.04 -20.28
N ASP A 52 -4.96 -12.10 -21.16
CA ASP A 52 -4.02 -11.47 -22.08
C ASP A 52 -3.00 -10.58 -21.37
N ASN A 53 -3.39 -9.91 -20.28
CA ASN A 53 -2.46 -9.13 -19.46
C ASN A 53 -1.35 -10.02 -18.90
N ARG A 54 -1.66 -11.27 -18.52
CA ARG A 54 -0.66 -12.21 -17.98
C ARG A 54 0.31 -12.75 -19.01
N LYS A 55 0.05 -12.60 -20.31
CA LYS A 55 0.96 -12.98 -21.40
C LYS A 55 2.07 -11.94 -21.63
N LYS A 56 1.86 -10.71 -21.14
CA LYS A 56 2.83 -9.61 -21.27
C LYS A 56 4.07 -9.85 -20.40
N SER A 57 5.16 -9.13 -20.64
CA SER A 57 6.34 -9.24 -19.77
C SER A 57 6.03 -8.76 -18.34
N PRO A 58 6.72 -9.26 -17.30
CA PRO A 58 6.47 -8.84 -15.91
C PRO A 58 6.58 -7.33 -15.69
N HIS A 59 7.48 -6.65 -16.42
CA HIS A 59 7.66 -5.20 -16.35
C HIS A 59 6.43 -4.45 -16.87
N ILE A 60 5.86 -4.88 -18.00
CA ILE A 60 4.64 -4.31 -18.54
C ILE A 60 3.44 -4.60 -17.64
N GLN A 61 3.36 -5.82 -17.09
CA GLN A 61 2.32 -6.17 -16.11
C GLN A 61 2.33 -5.22 -14.91
N MET A 62 3.52 -4.95 -14.35
CA MET A 62 3.70 -4.04 -13.22
C MET A 62 3.31 -2.60 -13.58
N ALA A 63 3.77 -2.10 -14.74
CA ALA A 63 3.51 -0.73 -15.18
C ALA A 63 2.01 -0.49 -15.45
N GLU A 64 1.36 -1.38 -16.19
CA GLU A 64 -0.06 -1.25 -16.50
C GLU A 64 -0.94 -1.45 -15.25
N ALA A 65 -0.64 -2.45 -14.39
CA ALA A 65 -1.39 -2.65 -13.15
C ALA A 65 -1.25 -1.46 -12.19
N LEU A 66 -0.08 -0.82 -12.14
CA LEU A 66 0.12 0.42 -11.40
C LEU A 66 -0.71 1.55 -12.00
N GLY A 67 -0.71 1.70 -13.34
CA GLY A 67 -1.55 2.66 -14.05
C GLY A 67 -3.04 2.51 -13.69
N GLU A 68 -3.55 1.28 -13.72
CA GLU A 68 -4.93 0.97 -13.30
C GLU A 68 -5.21 1.40 -11.86
N VAL A 69 -4.27 1.15 -10.94
CA VAL A 69 -4.42 1.58 -9.55
C VAL A 69 -4.46 3.10 -9.44
N LEU A 70 -3.54 3.81 -10.11
CA LEU A 70 -3.47 5.27 -10.06
C LEU A 70 -4.73 5.93 -10.65
N MET A 71 -5.31 5.34 -11.70
CA MET A 71 -6.51 5.86 -12.36
C MET A 71 -7.80 5.58 -11.59
N ASN A 72 -7.90 4.44 -10.89
CA ASN A 72 -9.16 3.97 -10.31
C ASN A 72 -9.21 4.01 -8.78
N LYS A 73 -8.06 4.18 -8.09
CA LYS A 73 -8.03 4.22 -6.62
C LYS A 73 -8.79 5.43 -6.10
N LYS A 74 -9.50 5.26 -4.98
CA LYS A 74 -10.18 6.36 -4.31
C LYS A 74 -9.19 7.40 -3.79
N ILE A 75 -9.48 8.66 -4.10
CA ILE A 75 -8.72 9.83 -3.65
C ILE A 75 -9.48 10.49 -2.50
N HIS A 76 -8.72 10.89 -1.49
CA HIS A 76 -9.20 11.69 -0.38
C HIS A 76 -8.27 12.88 -0.19
N ILE A 77 -8.86 14.06 -0.11
CA ILE A 77 -8.19 15.29 0.35
C ILE A 77 -8.88 15.65 1.65
N TYR A 78 -8.12 15.69 2.73
CA TYR A 78 -8.67 15.96 4.04
C TYR A 78 -8.58 17.45 4.40
N PRO A 79 -9.41 17.94 5.34
CA PRO A 79 -9.29 19.30 5.86
C PRO A 79 -7.87 19.57 6.36
N ASP A 80 -7.43 20.83 6.22
CA ASP A 80 -6.12 21.35 6.65
C ASP A 80 -4.90 20.86 5.85
N GLU A 81 -5.05 20.01 4.82
CA GLU A 81 -3.94 19.54 3.98
C GLU A 81 -3.48 20.59 2.96
N LEU A 82 -2.17 20.87 2.91
CA LEU A 82 -1.54 21.63 1.83
C LEU A 82 -0.82 20.72 0.83
N ILE A 83 -0.23 19.63 1.33
CA ILE A 83 0.35 18.57 0.53
C ILE A 83 -0.68 17.45 0.51
N VAL A 84 -1.21 17.18 -0.68
CA VAL A 84 -2.26 16.18 -0.90
C VAL A 84 -1.67 14.91 -1.48
N GLY A 85 -2.37 13.79 -1.25
CA GLY A 85 -1.96 12.48 -1.75
C GLY A 85 -1.93 11.47 -0.62
N ASN A 86 -2.84 10.49 -0.71
CA ASN A 86 -2.99 9.45 0.31
C ASN A 86 -2.69 8.09 -0.31
N PHE A 87 -1.78 7.35 0.34
CA PHE A 87 -1.42 5.98 -0.06
C PHE A 87 -2.60 5.00 0.04
N SER A 88 -3.55 5.28 0.93
CA SER A 88 -4.67 4.40 1.24
C SER A 88 -6.01 5.16 1.09
N SER A 89 -7.14 4.47 1.05
CA SER A 89 -8.48 5.10 1.11
C SER A 89 -8.92 5.43 2.55
N LYS A 90 -8.08 5.09 3.54
CA LYS A 90 -8.22 5.43 4.95
C LYS A 90 -7.14 6.43 5.34
N ARG A 91 -7.44 7.31 6.32
CA ARG A 91 -6.49 8.31 6.81
C ARG A 91 -5.21 7.67 7.37
N VAL A 92 -5.36 6.58 8.12
CA VAL A 92 -4.25 5.72 8.53
C VAL A 92 -4.58 4.31 8.07
N GLY A 93 -3.78 3.78 7.15
CA GLY A 93 -4.03 2.45 6.63
C GLY A 93 -2.95 1.91 5.73
N GLY A 94 -2.93 0.58 5.62
CA GLY A 94 -2.05 -0.17 4.74
C GLY A 94 -2.83 -0.86 3.64
N SER A 95 -2.18 -1.12 2.51
CA SER A 95 -2.73 -1.92 1.41
C SER A 95 -2.23 -3.36 1.46
N ILE A 96 -3.03 -4.27 0.93
CA ILE A 96 -2.62 -5.66 0.73
C ILE A 96 -1.94 -5.78 -0.64
N PHE A 97 -0.77 -6.44 -0.64
CA PHE A 97 0.01 -6.76 -1.83
C PHE A 97 -0.09 -8.26 -2.14
N PRO A 98 -1.19 -8.71 -2.77
CA PRO A 98 -1.48 -10.14 -2.87
C PRO A 98 -0.51 -10.92 -3.76
N GLU A 99 0.18 -10.25 -4.67
CA GLU A 99 1.25 -10.80 -5.51
C GLU A 99 2.57 -11.02 -4.75
N LEU A 100 2.72 -10.38 -3.59
CA LEU A 100 3.88 -10.47 -2.70
C LEU A 100 3.53 -11.38 -1.51
N HIS A 101 3.64 -10.90 -0.28
CA HIS A 101 3.28 -11.66 0.93
C HIS A 101 1.82 -11.45 1.39
N GLY A 102 0.95 -10.87 0.55
CA GLY A 102 -0.42 -10.52 0.95
C GLY A 102 -1.31 -11.72 1.28
N VAL A 103 -1.17 -12.85 0.56
CA VAL A 103 -2.03 -14.03 0.80
C VAL A 103 -1.83 -14.63 2.20
N PRO A 104 -0.58 -14.91 2.66
CA PRO A 104 -0.35 -15.34 4.05
C PRO A 104 -0.90 -14.37 5.10
N VAL A 105 -0.77 -13.05 4.87
CA VAL A 105 -1.32 -12.02 5.78
C VAL A 105 -2.84 -12.15 5.93
N LEU A 106 -3.55 -12.47 4.85
CA LEU A 106 -5.01 -12.60 4.86
C LEU A 106 -5.53 -13.83 5.63
N LEU A 107 -4.67 -14.79 6.03
CA LEU A 107 -5.08 -15.89 6.90
C LEU A 107 -5.59 -15.40 8.27
N ASP A 108 -5.13 -14.23 8.71
CA ASP A 108 -5.54 -13.60 9.96
C ASP A 108 -6.64 -12.54 9.79
N ILE A 109 -7.33 -12.50 8.63
CA ILE A 109 -8.29 -11.43 8.30
C ILE A 109 -9.37 -11.21 9.37
N PHE A 110 -9.88 -12.28 9.97
CA PHE A 110 -10.91 -12.21 11.02
C PHE A 110 -10.36 -11.82 12.40
N LYS A 111 -9.04 -11.83 12.58
CA LYS A 111 -8.38 -11.45 13.84
C LYS A 111 -7.90 -10.01 13.83
N PHE A 112 -7.75 -9.38 12.66
CA PHE A 112 -7.16 -8.04 12.51
C PHE A 112 -7.71 -6.97 13.46
N SER A 113 -9.02 -6.87 13.60
CA SER A 113 -9.67 -5.89 14.48
C SER A 113 -9.57 -6.24 15.97
N LYS A 114 -9.26 -7.51 16.29
CA LYS A 114 -9.16 -8.05 17.66
C LYS A 114 -7.71 -8.19 18.15
N ARG A 115 -6.73 -7.77 17.35
CA ARG A 115 -5.32 -7.84 17.73
C ARG A 115 -5.06 -6.95 18.94
N LYS A 116 -4.37 -7.50 19.94
CA LYS A 116 -3.91 -6.74 21.13
C LYS A 116 -2.95 -5.61 20.75
N VAL A 117 -2.14 -5.83 19.71
CA VAL A 117 -1.15 -4.87 19.20
C VAL A 117 -1.48 -4.55 17.74
N ASN A 118 -1.52 -3.26 17.40
CA ASN A 118 -1.83 -2.75 16.06
C ASN A 118 -3.14 -3.33 15.47
N PRO A 119 -4.30 -3.05 16.08
CA PRO A 119 -5.58 -3.47 15.53
C PRO A 119 -5.85 -2.75 14.20
N LEU A 120 -6.30 -3.51 13.21
CA LEU A 120 -6.61 -3.00 11.87
C LEU A 120 -8.10 -3.16 11.57
N GLN A 121 -8.76 -2.04 11.29
CA GLN A 121 -10.17 -2.00 10.93
C GLN A 121 -10.40 -2.46 9.49
N VAL A 122 -11.29 -3.44 9.35
CA VAL A 122 -11.77 -3.98 8.09
C VAL A 122 -13.28 -4.21 8.18
N SER A 123 -14.04 -3.62 7.28
CA SER A 123 -15.49 -3.80 7.20
C SER A 123 -15.84 -5.16 6.59
N GLY A 124 -17.07 -5.64 6.80
CA GLY A 124 -17.53 -6.91 6.21
C GLY A 124 -17.43 -6.94 4.68
N LYS A 125 -17.70 -5.81 4.01
CA LYS A 125 -17.55 -5.66 2.55
C LYS A 125 -16.09 -5.76 2.12
N GLU A 126 -15.19 -5.06 2.82
CA GLU A 126 -13.75 -5.14 2.56
C GLU A 126 -13.21 -6.55 2.80
N THR A 127 -13.65 -7.23 3.87
CA THR A 127 -13.31 -8.62 4.16
C THR A 127 -13.73 -9.54 3.02
N LEU A 128 -14.97 -9.42 2.54
CA LEU A 128 -15.46 -10.22 1.42
C LEU A 128 -14.66 -9.99 0.14
N HIS A 129 -14.29 -8.74 -0.16
CA HIS A 129 -13.42 -8.43 -1.30
C HIS A 129 -12.05 -9.11 -1.18
N LEU A 130 -11.42 -9.02 -0.02
CA LEU A 130 -10.13 -9.65 0.24
C LEU A 130 -10.20 -11.19 0.20
N LEU A 131 -11.28 -11.80 0.67
CA LEU A 131 -11.47 -13.25 0.55
C LEU A 131 -11.60 -13.68 -0.93
N LYS A 132 -12.27 -12.88 -1.76
CA LYS A 132 -12.47 -13.16 -3.20
C LYS A 132 -11.17 -13.13 -4.02
N ILE A 133 -10.13 -12.45 -3.55
CA ILE A 133 -8.84 -12.41 -4.26
C ILE A 133 -7.92 -13.59 -3.89
N ILE A 134 -8.12 -14.21 -2.71
CA ILE A 134 -7.26 -15.29 -2.20
C ILE A 134 -7.11 -16.43 -3.22
N PRO A 135 -8.20 -17.07 -3.73
CA PRO A 135 -8.06 -18.22 -4.63
C PRO A 135 -7.25 -17.92 -5.90
N PHE A 136 -7.35 -16.69 -6.40
CA PHE A 136 -6.59 -16.26 -7.57
C PHE A 136 -5.08 -16.17 -7.25
N TRP A 137 -4.71 -15.63 -6.09
CA TRP A 137 -3.31 -15.42 -5.73
C TRP A 137 -2.66 -16.60 -5.03
N SER A 138 -3.42 -17.55 -4.48
CA SER A 138 -2.92 -18.73 -3.76
C SER A 138 -1.90 -19.57 -4.54
N PHE A 139 -1.84 -19.45 -5.86
CA PHE A 139 -0.88 -20.15 -6.72
C PHE A 139 0.04 -19.21 -7.53
N ARG A 140 0.03 -17.90 -7.22
CA ARG A 140 0.64 -16.87 -8.07
C ARG A 140 1.51 -15.86 -7.32
N PHE A 141 1.52 -15.89 -5.99
CA PHE A 141 2.29 -14.96 -5.17
C PHE A 141 3.79 -15.30 -5.15
N LEU A 142 4.62 -14.31 -4.81
CA LEU A 142 6.08 -14.34 -4.98
C LEU A 142 6.74 -15.63 -4.47
N ALA A 143 6.44 -16.06 -3.25
CA ALA A 143 7.10 -17.22 -2.66
C ALA A 143 6.87 -18.50 -3.48
N LEU A 144 5.71 -18.67 -4.12
CA LEU A 144 5.48 -19.82 -4.99
C LEU A 144 6.23 -19.75 -6.31
N LYS A 145 6.51 -18.54 -6.80
CA LYS A 145 7.30 -18.33 -8.01
C LYS A 145 8.80 -18.47 -7.76
N SER A 146 9.26 -18.15 -6.55
CA SER A 146 10.69 -18.16 -6.19
C SER A 146 11.28 -19.56 -6.04
N TYR A 147 10.46 -20.58 -5.75
CA TYR A 147 10.94 -21.95 -5.51
C TYR A 147 10.41 -22.91 -6.58
N ARG A 148 11.34 -23.53 -7.33
CA ARG A 148 10.99 -24.55 -8.34
C ARG A 148 10.81 -25.96 -7.75
N SER A 149 11.41 -26.24 -6.61
CA SER A 149 11.29 -27.53 -5.93
C SER A 149 10.10 -27.53 -4.96
N PRO A 150 9.13 -28.45 -5.11
CA PRO A 150 8.00 -28.58 -4.18
C PRO A 150 8.45 -28.80 -2.74
N PHE A 151 9.54 -29.53 -2.54
CA PHE A 151 10.10 -29.79 -1.21
C PHE A 151 10.61 -28.51 -0.53
N GLN A 152 11.35 -27.67 -1.27
CA GLN A 152 11.85 -26.40 -0.73
C GLN A 152 10.70 -25.43 -0.42
N LEU A 153 9.67 -25.44 -1.26
CA LEU A 153 8.47 -24.64 -1.05
C LEU A 153 7.71 -25.08 0.22
N ILE A 154 7.45 -26.38 0.39
CA ILE A 154 6.79 -26.91 1.59
C ILE A 154 7.59 -26.57 2.84
N ARG A 155 8.93 -26.73 2.76
CA ARG A 155 9.84 -26.34 3.85
C ARG A 155 9.70 -24.87 4.21
N LEU A 156 9.66 -23.96 3.22
CA LEU A 156 9.45 -22.53 3.47
C LEU A 156 8.11 -22.25 4.13
N LEU A 157 7.01 -22.84 3.64
CA LEU A 157 5.68 -22.64 4.20
C LEU A 157 5.62 -23.07 5.67
N ILE A 158 6.22 -24.23 6.00
CA ILE A 158 6.35 -24.70 7.38
C ILE A 158 7.18 -23.73 8.22
N HIS A 159 8.31 -23.24 7.71
CA HIS A 159 9.16 -22.28 8.44
C HIS A 159 8.47 -20.94 8.68
N GLN A 160 7.68 -20.45 7.72
CA GLN A 160 6.89 -19.22 7.88
C GLN A 160 5.81 -19.38 8.95
N LEU A 161 5.15 -20.54 9.02
CA LEU A 161 4.17 -20.84 10.07
C LEU A 161 4.82 -20.93 11.47
N LYS A 162 6.09 -21.34 11.54
CA LYS A 162 6.83 -21.46 12.80
C LYS A 162 7.44 -20.13 13.26
N GLY A 163 7.51 -19.10 12.42
CA GLY A 163 8.04 -17.78 12.79
C GLY A 163 9.53 -17.74 13.15
N HIS A 164 10.32 -18.75 12.75
CA HIS A 164 11.75 -18.84 13.09
C HIS A 164 12.65 -17.99 12.18
N PHE A 165 12.16 -17.61 10.99
CA PHE A 165 12.91 -16.83 10.01
C PHE A 165 12.08 -15.64 9.54
N TYR A 166 12.62 -14.43 9.70
CA TYR A 166 11.97 -13.17 9.35
C TYR A 166 12.17 -12.79 7.87
N ILE A 167 11.73 -13.65 6.95
CA ILE A 167 11.79 -13.41 5.48
C ILE A 167 10.69 -12.43 5.03
N ILE A 168 9.84 -11.97 5.96
CA ILE A 168 8.70 -11.10 5.66
C ILE A 168 9.10 -9.75 5.05
N ASN A 169 10.26 -9.21 5.44
CA ASN A 169 10.75 -7.92 4.94
C ASN A 169 11.16 -7.98 3.47
N GLU A 170 11.67 -9.12 3.00
CA GLU A 170 12.02 -9.31 1.59
C GLU A 170 10.81 -9.75 0.76
N SER A 171 9.94 -10.58 1.34
CA SER A 171 8.75 -11.10 0.65
C SER A 171 7.59 -10.12 0.61
N GLY A 172 7.58 -9.08 1.47
CA GLY A 172 6.59 -8.00 1.47
C GLY A 172 6.84 -6.89 0.44
N GLY A 173 8.00 -6.91 -0.22
CA GLY A 173 8.43 -5.91 -1.19
C GLY A 173 9.72 -5.22 -0.77
N ILE A 174 10.66 -5.09 -1.71
CA ILE A 174 11.93 -4.41 -1.48
C ILE A 174 11.71 -2.91 -1.65
N SER A 175 11.93 -2.13 -0.60
CA SER A 175 11.69 -0.68 -0.61
C SER A 175 12.84 0.14 -0.04
N HIS A 176 13.97 -0.46 0.34
CA HIS A 176 15.16 0.25 0.84
C HIS A 176 15.93 0.91 -0.30
N ILE A 177 15.28 1.86 -0.98
CA ILE A 177 15.81 2.61 -2.11
C ILE A 177 15.54 4.10 -1.90
N ALA A 178 16.45 4.94 -2.40
CA ALA A 178 16.25 6.37 -2.53
C ALA A 178 16.10 6.68 -4.02
N PRO A 179 14.87 6.89 -4.53
CA PRO A 179 14.67 7.32 -5.91
C PRO A 179 15.37 8.65 -6.19
N ASP A 180 15.69 8.88 -7.46
CA ASP A 180 16.24 10.16 -7.92
C ASP A 180 15.16 11.25 -7.93
N TYR A 181 14.92 11.83 -6.75
CA TYR A 181 13.94 12.90 -6.56
C TYR A 181 14.35 14.19 -7.27
N GLU A 182 15.66 14.46 -7.39
CA GLU A 182 16.17 15.65 -8.08
C GLU A 182 15.79 15.61 -9.56
N LYS A 183 15.99 14.47 -10.21
CA LYS A 183 15.56 14.26 -11.59
C LYS A 183 14.05 14.41 -11.75
N LEU A 184 13.26 13.81 -10.86
CA LEU A 184 11.79 13.92 -10.91
C LEU A 184 11.31 15.37 -10.77
N ILE A 185 11.89 16.15 -9.85
CA ILE A 185 11.52 17.55 -9.63
C ILE A 185 11.94 18.43 -10.82
N THR A 186 13.12 18.17 -11.39
CA THR A 186 13.69 18.99 -12.47
C THR A 186 13.04 18.73 -13.81
N MET A 187 12.78 17.45 -14.14
CA MET A 187 12.28 17.04 -15.47
C MET A 187 10.78 16.76 -15.49
N GLY A 188 10.16 16.50 -14.34
CA GLY A 188 8.78 16.01 -14.25
C GLY A 188 8.61 14.60 -14.84
N THR A 189 7.40 14.07 -14.73
CA THR A 189 7.06 12.74 -15.30
C THR A 189 7.07 12.74 -16.83
N GLU A 190 6.73 13.87 -17.46
CA GLU A 190 6.76 14.04 -18.91
C GLU A 190 8.19 13.98 -19.46
N GLY A 191 9.15 14.65 -18.80
CA GLY A 191 10.55 14.59 -19.20
C GLY A 191 11.13 13.18 -19.08
N ILE A 192 10.79 12.46 -18.00
CA ILE A 192 11.19 11.05 -17.82
C ILE A 192 10.58 10.15 -18.92
N ALA A 193 9.31 10.36 -19.28
CA ALA A 193 8.66 9.60 -20.35
C ALA A 193 9.26 9.88 -21.73
N ALA A 194 9.62 11.14 -22.02
CA ALA A 194 10.29 11.52 -23.25
C ALA A 194 11.68 10.89 -23.36
N GLU A 195 12.43 10.86 -22.25
CA GLU A 195 13.73 10.19 -22.17
C GLU A 195 13.62 8.68 -22.41
N ALA A 196 12.66 8.01 -21.77
CA ALA A 196 12.39 6.59 -22.00
C ALA A 196 12.04 6.30 -23.47
N THR A 197 11.23 7.17 -24.09
CA THR A 197 10.88 7.09 -25.51
C THR A 197 12.11 7.23 -26.42
N ARG A 198 13.05 8.13 -26.05
CA ARG A 198 14.31 8.29 -26.78
C ARG A 198 15.15 7.01 -26.70
N PHE A 199 15.32 6.43 -25.51
CA PHE A 199 16.04 5.16 -25.37
C PHE A 199 15.40 4.03 -26.17
N GLN A 200 14.08 3.91 -26.14
CA GLN A 200 13.35 2.91 -26.93
C GLN A 200 13.65 3.05 -28.43
N LYS A 201 13.64 4.27 -28.96
CA LYS A 201 13.95 4.53 -30.38
C LYS A 201 15.39 4.19 -30.75
N THR A 202 16.34 4.43 -29.87
CA THR A 202 17.75 4.07 -30.11
C THR A 202 17.93 2.56 -30.16
N THR A 203 17.38 1.84 -29.18
CA THR A 203 17.50 0.37 -29.13
C THR A 203 16.85 -0.34 -30.32
N SER A 204 15.71 0.19 -30.81
CA SER A 204 15.02 -0.39 -31.99
C SER A 204 15.77 -0.20 -33.31
N LYS A 205 16.69 0.76 -33.40
CA LYS A 205 17.51 0.97 -34.61
C LYS A 205 18.72 0.04 -34.69
N ASP A 206 19.20 -0.46 -33.55
CA ASP A 206 20.35 -1.37 -33.49
C ASP A 206 19.96 -2.86 -33.68
N THR A 207 18.67 -3.13 -33.94
CA THR A 207 18.11 -4.47 -34.15
C THR A 207 17.56 -4.71 -35.57
N GLU A 208 17.69 -3.71 -36.47
CA GLU A 208 17.48 -3.82 -37.92
C GLU A 208 18.83 -3.90 -38.65
#